data_AF-X8DNB2-F1
#
_entry.id   AF-X8DNB2-F1
#
_cell.length_a   1.000
_cell.length_b   1.000
_cell.length_c   1.000
_cell.angle_alpha   90.00
_cell.angle_beta   90.00
_cell.angle_gamma   90.00
#
_symmetry.space_group_name_H-M   'P 1'
#
loop_
_entity.id
_entity.type
_entity.pdbx_description
1 polymer ?
#
loop_
_entity_poly.entity_id
_entity_poly.type
_entity_poly.pdbx_seq_one_letter_code
_entity_poly.pdbx_strand_id
1 'polypeptide(L)' 'MPLQSALIGDPQLCIHQAASNADSRARELATFVGQVVGSLQKVRPARSGVLDMVDEFIDEVQRLGKLVQR' A
#
# COMPACT_ATOMS: atom_id res chain seq x y z
N MET A 1 12.43 13.95 -1.74
CA MET A 1 11.79 12.64 -1.99
C MET A 1 10.84 12.72 -3.20
N PRO A 2 11.34 12.82 -4.44
CA PRO A 2 10.48 13.05 -5.62
C PRO A 2 9.60 11.84 -5.98
N LEU A 3 10.17 10.64 -5.87
CA LEU A 3 9.53 9.38 -6.27
C LEU A 3 8.45 8.92 -5.27
N GLN A 4 8.65 9.22 -3.98
CA GLN A 4 7.64 8.95 -2.95
C GLN A 4 6.38 9.77 -3.18
N SER A 5 6.54 11.09 -3.42
CA SER A 5 5.44 12.02 -3.66
C SER A 5 4.64 11.66 -4.93
N ALA A 6 5.31 11.19 -5.98
CA ALA A 6 4.67 10.77 -7.23
C ALA A 6 3.76 9.54 -7.08
N LEU A 7 4.06 8.65 -6.13
CA LEU A 7 3.35 7.39 -5.95
C LEU A 7 2.24 7.46 -4.88
N ILE A 8 2.24 8.48 -4.01
CA ILE A 8 1.23 8.64 -2.94
C ILE A 8 0.32 9.85 -3.11
N GLY A 9 0.58 10.73 -4.10
CA GLY A 9 -0.13 12.00 -4.26
C GLY A 9 -1.65 11.87 -4.35
N ASP A 10 -2.14 11.00 -5.23
CA ASP A 10 -3.59 10.85 -5.46
C ASP A 10 -4.31 10.21 -4.26
N PRO A 11 -3.83 9.10 -3.66
CA PRO A 11 -4.41 8.56 -2.44
C PRO A 11 -4.40 9.55 -1.28
N GLN A 12 -3.31 10.31 -1.13
CA GLN A 12 -3.17 11.29 -0.05
C GLN A 12 -4.17 12.44 -0.22
N LEU A 13 -4.42 12.89 -1.46
CA LEU A 13 -5.45 13.89 -1.77
C LEU A 13 -6.85 13.40 -1.39
N CYS A 14 -7.22 12.18 -1.79
CA CYS A 14 -8.51 11.57 -1.45
C CYS A 14 -8.72 11.43 0.06
N ILE A 15 -7.68 11.04 0.80
CA ILE A 15 -7.72 10.90 2.26
C ILE A 15 -7.91 12.26 2.94
N HIS A 16 -7.19 13.30 2.50
CA HIS A 16 -7.38 14.65 3.03
C HIS A 16 -8.78 15.19 2.76
N GLN A 17 -9.34 14.95 1.56
CA GLN A 17 -10.72 15.33 1.23
C GLN A 17 -11.72 14.62 2.17
N ALA A 18 -11.59 13.31 2.36
CA ALA A 18 -12.45 12.55 3.25
C ALA A 18 -12.29 12.93 4.73
N ALA A 19 -11.10 13.38 5.16
CA ALA A 19 -10.82 13.82 6.53
C ALA A 19 -11.46 15.17 6.89
N SER A 20 -11.92 15.94 5.88
CA SER A 20 -12.66 17.18 6.08
C SER A 20 -13.99 16.99 6.82
N ASN A 21 -14.59 15.80 6.70
CA ASN A 21 -15.81 15.45 7.41
C ASN A 21 -15.52 15.14 8.89
N ALA A 22 -16.29 15.77 9.81
CA ALA A 22 -16.19 15.66 11.26
C ALA A 22 -16.17 14.22 11.79
N ASP A 23 -16.98 13.36 11.19
CA ASP A 23 -17.23 12.00 11.66
C ASP A 23 -16.41 10.96 10.88
N SER A 24 -15.53 11.42 9.98
CA SER A 24 -14.76 10.55 9.11
C SER A 24 -13.51 9.99 9.81
N ARG A 25 -13.40 8.66 9.81
CA ARG A 25 -12.21 7.93 10.26
C ARG A 25 -10.98 8.18 9.37
N ALA A 26 -11.14 8.83 8.22
CA ALA A 26 -10.01 9.24 7.38
C ALA A 26 -9.04 10.20 8.10
N ARG A 27 -9.49 10.88 9.17
CA ARG A 27 -8.60 11.68 10.04
C ARG A 27 -7.54 10.84 10.75
N GLU A 28 -7.85 9.59 11.08
CA GLU A 28 -6.88 8.65 11.67
C GLU A 28 -5.74 8.32 10.69
N LEU A 29 -5.96 8.52 9.39
CA LEU A 29 -5.02 8.23 8.30
C LEU A 29 -4.35 9.49 7.72
N ALA A 30 -4.76 10.69 8.13
CA ALA A 30 -4.30 11.97 7.56
C ALA A 30 -2.85 12.37 7.96
N THR A 31 -2.16 11.55 8.74
CA THR A 31 -0.82 11.84 9.28
C THR A 31 0.33 11.15 8.55
N PHE A 32 0.18 9.92 8.01
CA PHE A 32 1.13 9.32 7.06
C PHE A 32 0.54 8.04 6.43
N VAL A 33 0.60 7.94 5.10
CA VAL A 33 0.12 6.79 4.32
C VAL A 33 1.27 6.33 3.42
N GLY A 34 1.77 5.11 3.64
CA GLY A 34 2.77 4.52 2.75
C GLY A 34 2.16 4.17 1.39
N GLN A 35 2.99 4.05 0.35
CA GLN A 35 2.57 3.67 -1.01
C GLN A 35 1.69 2.42 -1.06
N VAL A 36 1.96 1.47 -0.17
CA VAL A 36 1.19 0.23 -0.05
C VAL A 36 -0.26 0.51 0.37
N VAL A 37 -0.48 1.38 1.36
CA VAL A 37 -1.82 1.77 1.81
C VAL A 37 -2.56 2.55 0.72
N GLY A 38 -1.85 3.34 -0.09
CA GLY A 38 -2.41 4.03 -1.25
C GLY A 38 -2.88 3.12 -2.38
N SER A 39 -2.41 1.88 -2.43
CA SER A 39 -2.80 0.87 -3.43
C SER A 39 -3.96 -0.04 -2.98
N LEU A 40 -4.43 0.11 -1.74
CA LEU A 40 -5.49 -0.73 -1.18
C LEU A 40 -6.85 -0.39 -1.79
N GLN A 41 -7.36 -1.28 -2.65
CA GLN A 41 -8.67 -1.11 -3.30
C GLN A 41 -9.83 -1.73 -2.51
N LYS A 42 -9.55 -2.60 -1.53
CA LYS A 42 -10.55 -3.35 -0.76
C LYS A 42 -10.07 -3.63 0.66
N VAL A 43 -10.98 -3.54 1.64
CA VAL A 43 -10.74 -4.03 3.00
C VAL A 43 -10.75 -5.56 2.97
N ARG A 44 -9.69 -6.19 3.50
CA ARG A 44 -9.55 -7.65 3.60
C ARG A 44 -9.14 -8.05 5.01
N PRO A 45 -9.46 -9.28 5.46
CA PRO A 45 -8.91 -9.80 6.71
C PRO A 45 -7.38 -9.81 6.69
N ALA A 46 -6.75 -9.47 7.82
CA ALA A 46 -5.29 -9.42 7.93
C ALA A 46 -4.62 -10.74 7.50
N ARG A 47 -5.21 -11.88 7.86
CA ARG A 47 -4.72 -13.22 7.45
C ARG A 47 -4.58 -13.37 5.93
N SER A 48 -5.50 -12.77 5.16
CA SER A 48 -5.47 -12.86 3.70
C SER A 48 -4.36 -11.99 3.13
N GLY A 49 -4.17 -10.78 3.67
CA GLY A 49 -3.04 -9.93 3.27
C GLY A 49 -1.68 -10.56 3.59
N VAL A 50 -1.54 -11.20 4.75
CA VAL A 50 -0.29 -11.89 5.13
C VAL A 50 -0.02 -13.09 4.22
N LEU A 51 -1.05 -13.87 3.87
CA LEU A 51 -0.91 -14.99 2.94
C LEU A 51 -0.43 -14.49 1.56
N ASP A 52 -1.12 -13.48 1.01
CA ASP A 52 -0.78 -12.87 -0.29
C ASP A 52 0.68 -12.36 -0.29
N MET A 53 1.13 -11.72 0.80
CA MET A 53 2.52 -11.22 0.94
C MET A 53 3.56 -12.34 0.95
N VAL A 54 3.27 -13.47 1.61
CA VAL A 54 4.20 -14.60 1.69
C VAL A 54 4.29 -15.30 0.33
N ASP A 55 3.16 -15.48 -0.36
CA ASP A 55 3.12 -16.09 -1.69
C ASP A 55 3.91 -15.25 -2.71
N GLU A 56 3.69 -13.94 -2.76
CA GLU A 56 4.40 -13.03 -3.68
C GLU A 56 5.92 -12.99 -3.39
N PHE A 57 6.31 -13.06 -2.11
CA PHE A 57 7.72 -13.14 -1.74
C PHE A 57 8.39 -14.43 -2.25
N ILE A 58 7.71 -15.58 -2.11
CA ILE A 58 8.22 -16.85 -2.60
C ILE A 58 8.43 -16.79 -4.12
N ASP A 59 7.43 -16.29 -4.85
CA ASP A 59 7.48 -16.17 -6.30
C ASP A 59 8.65 -15.29 -6.77
N GLU A 60 8.88 -14.15 -6.11
CA GLU A 60 9.98 -13.25 -6.50
C GLU A 60 11.36 -13.78 -6.12
N VAL A 61 11.51 -14.45 -4.97
CA VAL A 61 12.79 -15.10 -4.63
C VAL A 61 13.13 -16.21 -5.64
N GLN A 62 12.14 -17.00 -6.06
CA GLN A 62 12.33 -18.01 -7.10
C GLN A 62 12.72 -17.39 -8.44
N ARG A 63 12.06 -16.29 -8.83
CA ARG A 63 12.37 -15.55 -10.05
C ARG A 63 13.79 -14.98 -10.01
N LEU A 64 14.20 -14.39 -8.89
CA LEU A 64 15.55 -13.88 -8.68
C LEU A 64 16.58 -15.01 -8.77
N GLY A 65 16.31 -16.16 -8.16
CA GLY A 65 17.18 -17.34 -8.25
C GLY A 65 17.43 -17.79 -9.70
N LYS A 66 16.40 -17.74 -10.56
CA LYS A 66 16.52 -18.05 -11.99
C LYS A 66 17.36 -17.02 -12.76
N LEU A 67 17.33 -15.76 -12.34
CA LEU A 67 18.10 -14.68 -12.98
C LEU A 67 19.58 -14.71 -12.60
N VAL A 68 19.91 -15.13 -11.37
CA VAL A 68 21.29 -15.21 -10.86
C VAL A 68 22.05 -16.44 -11.38
N GLN A 69 21.36 -17.50 -11.79
CA GLN A 69 21.98 -18.71 -12.37
C GLN A 69 22.29 -18.59 -13.88
N ARG A 70 22.16 -17.40 -14.48
CA ARG A 70 22.59 -17.08 -15.85
C ARG A 70 23.88 -16.27 -15.83
#